data_AF-A0A183DPV2-F1
#
_entry.id   AF-A0A183DPV2-F1
#
_cell.length_a   1.000
_cell.length_b   1.000
_cell.length_c   1.000
_cell.angle_alpha   90.00
_cell.angle_beta   90.00
_cell.angle_gamma   90.00
#
_symmetry.space_group_name_H-M   'P 1'
#
loop_
_entity.id
_entity.type
_entity.pdbx_description
1 polymer ?
#
loop_
_entity_poly.entity_id
_entity_poly.type
_entity_poly.pdbx_seq_one_letter_code
_entity_poly.pdbx_strand_id
1 'polypeptide(L)'
;MLVALALQAIVIYRQRNKRMLLGISTPPRGIIFPEADPKHWDASLLDMIKFFFNYGFYKFGLELSMTMMVVVAWVRMDLLGTLLLIWLLLFSLSSRVACRRLWPLFLLYLAVLFPLQYALYVGLPPSLCIGMHFH
;
A
#
# COMPACT_ATOMS: atom_id res chain seq x y z
N MET A 1 2.14 16.87 -7.29
CA MET A 1 3.43 16.16 -7.39
C MET A 1 4.59 17.03 -6.86
N LEU A 2 4.93 18.16 -7.50
CA LEU A 2 6.02 19.05 -7.05
C LEU A 2 5.89 19.53 -5.60
N VAL A 3 4.71 20.03 -5.19
CA VAL A 3 4.47 20.47 -3.81
C VAL A 3 4.61 19.33 -2.79
N ALA A 4 4.14 18.12 -3.13
CA ALA A 4 4.25 16.95 -2.27
C ALA A 4 5.72 16.52 -2.08
N LEU A 5 6.52 16.53 -3.15
CA LEU A 5 7.96 16.26 -3.10
C LEU A 5 8.70 17.32 -2.28
N ALA A 6 8.37 18.59 -2.47
CA ALA A 6 8.95 19.69 -1.71
C ALA A 6 8.63 19.56 -0.20
N LEU A 7 7.37 19.29 0.14
CA LEU A 7 6.95 19.06 1.53
C LEU A 7 7.68 17.85 2.13
N GLN A 8 7.75 16.72 1.42
CA GLN A 8 8.47 15.54 1.87
C GLN A 8 9.96 15.85 2.13
N ALA A 9 10.61 16.55 1.20
CA ALA A 9 12.01 16.97 1.36
C ALA A 9 12.20 17.91 2.55
N ILE A 10 11.30 18.89 2.74
CA ILE A 10 11.33 19.82 3.87
C ILE A 10 11.14 19.08 5.21
N VAL A 11 10.21 18.14 5.28
CA VAL A 11 9.95 17.34 6.48
C VAL A 11 11.17 16.48 6.81
N ILE A 12 11.74 15.77 5.83
CA ILE A 12 12.96 14.97 6.02
C ILE A 12 14.12 15.86 6.47
N TYR A 13 14.29 17.02 5.84
CA TYR A 13 15.34 17.98 6.18
C TYR A 13 15.18 18.51 7.61
N ARG A 14 13.97 18.93 8.02
CA ARG A 14 13.68 19.38 9.39
C ARG A 14 13.90 18.26 10.41
N GLN A 15 13.48 17.04 10.10
CA GLN A 15 13.70 15.88 10.96
C GLN A 15 15.20 15.59 11.13
N ARG A 16 15.98 15.66 10.05
CA ARG A 16 17.44 15.47 10.10
C ARG A 16 18.13 16.58 10.88
N ASN A 17 17.76 17.84 10.65
CA ASN A 17 18.35 18.98 11.37
C ASN A 17 18.06 18.92 12.87
N LYS A 18 16.81 18.63 13.28
CA LYS A 18 16.46 18.44 14.69
C LYS A 18 17.20 17.26 15.32
N ARG A 19 17.38 16.15 14.59
CA ARG A 19 18.14 14.98 15.07
C ARG A 19 19.62 15.27 15.28
N MET A 20 20.25 16.02 14.37
CA MET A 20 21.66 16.42 14.51
C MET A 20 21.86 17.37 15.70
N LEU A 21 20.93 18.30 15.93
CA LEU A 21 20.99 19.21 17.08
C LEU A 21 20.78 18.51 18.44
N LEU A 22 20.02 17.41 18.46
CA LEU A 22 19.69 16.67 19.69
C LEU A 22 20.58 15.43 19.94
N GLY A 23 21.50 15.08 19.03
CA GLY A 23 22.41 13.94 19.20
C GLY A 23 21.73 12.55 19.25
N ILE A 24 20.47 12.45 18.80
CA ILE A 24 19.65 11.23 18.94
C ILE A 24 19.99 10.24 17.82
N SER A 25 20.33 9.01 18.19
CA SER A 25 20.60 7.90 17.26
C SER A 25 19.35 7.50 16.46
N THR A 26 19.56 6.93 15.27
CA THR A 26 18.47 6.50 14.38
C THR A 26 17.52 5.55 15.11
N PRO A 27 16.20 5.83 15.16
CA PRO A 27 15.26 4.92 15.79
C PRO A 27 15.31 3.55 15.06
N PRO A 28 15.21 2.43 15.80
CA PRO A 28 15.23 1.09 15.22
C PRO A 28 14.14 0.93 14.15
N ARG A 29 14.47 0.16 13.10
CA ARG A 29 13.64 -0.04 11.91
C ARG A 29 12.23 -0.50 12.28
N GLY A 30 11.23 0.25 11.83
CA GLY A 30 9.83 -0.19 11.80
C GLY A 30 8.97 0.18 13.01
N ILE A 31 9.48 0.94 13.98
CA ILE A 31 8.73 1.33 15.17
C ILE A 31 8.60 2.86 15.20
N ILE A 32 7.40 3.38 14.93
CA ILE A 32 7.13 4.83 14.88
C ILE A 32 7.13 5.44 16.30
N PHE A 33 6.81 4.63 17.30
CA PHE A 33 6.88 4.97 18.72
C PHE A 33 7.45 3.77 19.52
N PRO A 34 8.72 3.81 19.95
CA PRO A 34 9.29 2.78 20.83
C PRO A 34 8.71 2.80 22.26
N GLU A 35 7.83 3.76 22.56
CA GLU A 35 7.31 4.07 23.90
C GLU A 35 5.83 3.68 24.09
N ALA A 36 5.30 2.80 23.22
CA ALA A 36 3.97 2.22 23.44
C ALA A 36 4.10 1.09 24.49
N ASP A 37 4.31 1.51 25.73
CA ASP A 37 4.37 0.64 26.90
C ASP A 37 3.00 -0.05 27.07
N PRO A 38 2.92 -1.40 27.15
CA PRO A 38 1.68 -2.15 27.36
C PRO A 38 0.94 -1.81 28.67
N LYS A 39 1.50 -0.93 29.50
CA LYS A 39 1.00 -0.55 30.83
C LYS A 39 0.04 0.65 30.85
N HIS A 40 -0.10 1.41 29.76
CA HIS A 40 -0.92 2.65 29.72
C HIS A 40 -2.06 2.60 28.71
N TRP A 41 -2.72 1.44 28.56
CA TRP A 41 -3.91 1.28 27.69
C TRP A 41 -4.98 2.33 27.98
N ASP A 42 -5.24 2.65 29.26
CA ASP A 42 -6.48 3.33 29.67
C ASP A 42 -6.48 4.86 29.60
N ALA A 43 -5.43 5.50 29.08
CA ALA A 43 -5.32 6.98 29.15
C ALA A 43 -5.85 7.75 27.92
N SER A 44 -5.86 7.18 26.70
CA SER A 44 -6.34 7.90 25.50
C SER A 44 -6.51 7.02 24.26
N LEU A 45 -7.62 7.23 23.51
CA LEU A 45 -7.86 6.65 22.17
C LEU A 45 -6.69 6.89 21.19
N LEU A 46 -5.96 8.00 21.36
CA LEU A 46 -4.79 8.31 20.55
C LEU A 46 -3.65 7.32 20.74
N ASP A 47 -3.44 6.76 21.93
CA ASP A 47 -2.37 5.79 22.18
C ASP A 47 -2.77 4.39 21.74
N MET A 48 -4.07 4.04 21.82
CA MET A 48 -4.63 2.85 21.19
C MET A 48 -4.44 2.87 19.67
N ILE A 49 -4.70 4.02 19.02
CA ILE A 49 -4.49 4.20 17.58
C ILE A 49 -3.00 4.09 17.23
N LYS A 50 -2.10 4.70 18.00
CA LYS A 50 -0.64 4.57 17.78
C LYS A 50 -0.18 3.12 17.89
N PHE A 51 -0.66 2.38 18.89
CA PHE A 51 -0.37 0.95 19.05
C PHE A 51 -0.96 0.12 17.90
N PHE A 52 -2.19 0.43 17.48
CA PHE A 52 -2.83 -0.24 16.35
C PHE A 52 -2.09 0.01 15.04
N PHE A 53 -1.57 1.20 14.77
CA PHE A 53 -0.75 1.41 13.58
C PHE A 53 0.60 0.68 13.67
N ASN A 54 1.19 0.57 14.87
CA ASN A 54 2.49 -0.08 15.08
C ASN A 54 2.40 -1.62 14.99
N TYR A 55 1.43 -2.22 15.68
CA TYR A 55 1.23 -3.68 15.74
C TYR A 55 0.15 -4.20 14.79
N GLY A 56 -0.85 -3.38 14.46
CA GLY A 56 -1.96 -3.75 13.61
C GLY A 56 -1.54 -3.91 12.15
N PHE A 57 -0.70 -3.04 11.58
CA PHE A 57 -0.18 -3.30 10.23
C PHE A 57 0.68 -4.57 10.15
N TYR A 58 1.39 -4.92 11.22
CA TYR A 58 2.18 -6.15 11.29
C TYR A 58 1.29 -7.41 11.36
N LYS A 59 0.20 -7.37 12.13
CA LYS A 59 -0.68 -8.54 12.37
C LYS A 59 -1.85 -8.66 11.38
N PHE A 60 -2.42 -7.53 10.98
CA PHE A 60 -3.62 -7.37 10.15
C PHE A 60 -3.33 -6.85 8.72
N GLY A 61 -2.08 -6.60 8.36
CA GLY A 61 -1.74 -6.05 7.04
C GLY A 61 -2.25 -6.90 5.87
N LEU A 62 -2.23 -8.23 6.00
CA LEU A 62 -2.79 -9.15 4.99
C LEU A 62 -4.31 -8.99 4.85
N GLU A 63 -5.03 -8.98 5.97
CA GLU A 63 -6.49 -8.85 6.00
C GLU A 63 -6.93 -7.50 5.42
N LEU A 64 -6.24 -6.42 5.80
CA LEU A 64 -6.49 -5.08 5.24
C LEU A 64 -6.23 -5.03 3.73
N SER A 65 -5.17 -5.69 3.26
CA SER A 65 -4.88 -5.75 1.82
C SER A 65 -5.93 -6.53 1.03
N MET A 66 -6.47 -7.60 1.62
CA MET A 66 -7.60 -8.36 1.06
C MET A 66 -8.86 -7.50 0.96
N THR A 67 -9.20 -6.77 2.02
CA THR A 67 -10.34 -5.85 2.01
C THR A 67 -10.17 -4.76 0.96
N MET A 68 -8.98 -4.15 0.85
CA MET A 68 -8.71 -3.14 -0.17
C MET A 68 -8.84 -3.69 -1.60
N MET A 69 -8.38 -4.92 -1.85
CA MET A 69 -8.56 -5.59 -3.14
C MET A 69 -10.04 -5.78 -3.50
N VAL A 70 -10.88 -6.20 -2.54
CA VAL A 70 -12.34 -6.33 -2.75
C VAL A 70 -12.95 -4.98 -3.10
N VAL A 71 -12.58 -3.92 -2.37
CA VAL A 71 -13.09 -2.57 -2.62
C VAL A 71 -12.70 -2.09 -4.02
N VAL A 72 -11.44 -2.30 -4.44
CA VAL A 72 -10.98 -1.92 -5.78
C VAL A 72 -11.72 -2.71 -6.87
N ALA A 73 -11.93 -4.01 -6.67
CA ALA A 73 -12.68 -4.84 -7.60
C ALA A 73 -14.15 -4.38 -7.73
N TRP A 74 -14.78 -4.03 -6.59
CA TRP A 74 -16.15 -3.51 -6.58
C TRP A 74 -16.26 -2.14 -7.26
N VAL A 75 -15.35 -1.20 -6.98
CA VAL A 75 -15.38 0.14 -7.59
C VAL A 75 -15.15 0.10 -9.10
N ARG A 76 -14.29 -0.80 -9.59
CA ARG A 76 -13.95 -0.89 -11.03
C ARG A 76 -14.99 -1.68 -11.83
N MET A 77 -15.58 -2.75 -11.27
CA MET A 77 -16.49 -3.68 -11.98
C MET A 77 -16.01 -4.17 -13.37
N ASP A 78 -14.69 -4.15 -13.63
CA ASP A 78 -14.09 -4.53 -14.91
C ASP A 78 -13.52 -5.96 -14.90
N LEU A 79 -13.16 -6.49 -16.08
CA LEU A 79 -12.42 -7.76 -16.28
C LEU A 79 -11.13 -7.85 -15.42
N LEU A 80 -10.51 -6.72 -15.10
CA LEU A 80 -9.32 -6.67 -14.23
C LEU A 80 -9.69 -6.86 -12.75
N GLY A 81 -10.89 -6.42 -12.35
CA GLY A 81 -11.42 -6.64 -11.01
C GLY A 81 -11.71 -8.12 -10.74
N THR A 82 -12.19 -8.87 -11.74
CA THR A 82 -12.45 -10.31 -11.59
C THR A 82 -11.15 -11.11 -11.44
N LEU A 83 -10.09 -10.76 -12.18
CA LEU A 83 -8.76 -11.36 -12.01
C LEU A 83 -8.18 -11.10 -10.61
N LEU A 84 -8.39 -9.90 -10.07
CA LEU A 84 -7.99 -9.57 -8.69
C LEU A 84 -8.79 -10.37 -7.65
N LEU A 85 -10.08 -10.62 -7.87
CA LEU A 85 -10.90 -11.48 -7.00
C LEU A 85 -10.46 -12.94 -7.04
N ILE A 86 -10.04 -13.46 -8.20
CA ILE A 86 -9.48 -14.82 -8.29
C ILE A 86 -8.19 -14.92 -7.46
N TRP A 87 -7.29 -13.95 -7.59
CA TRP A 87 -6.08 -13.88 -6.75
C TRP A 87 -6.42 -13.76 -5.27
N LEU A 88 -7.42 -12.96 -4.92
CA LEU A 88 -7.91 -12.82 -3.55
C LEU A 88 -8.37 -14.16 -2.95
N LEU A 89 -9.14 -14.95 -3.71
CA LEU A 89 -9.59 -16.28 -3.27
C LEU A 89 -8.39 -17.22 -3.06
N LEU A 90 -7.40 -17.19 -3.94
CA LEU A 90 -6.15 -17.96 -3.76
C LEU A 90 -5.41 -17.54 -2.49
N PHE A 91 -5.34 -16.25 -2.19
CA PHE A 91 -4.75 -15.75 -0.94
C PHE A 91 -5.58 -16.11 0.30
N SER A 92 -6.91 -16.12 0.19
CA SER A 92 -7.82 -16.45 1.30
C SER A 92 -7.76 -17.95 1.66
N LEU A 93 -7.63 -18.82 0.65
CA LEU A 93 -7.50 -20.27 0.83
C LEU A 93 -6.07 -20.71 1.19
N SER A 94 -5.07 -19.84 1.01
CA SER A 94 -3.67 -20.14 1.29
C SER A 94 -3.29 -19.85 2.74
N SER A 95 -2.43 -20.70 3.33
CA SER A 95 -1.85 -20.44 4.65
C SER A 95 -0.98 -19.17 4.65
N ARG A 96 -0.87 -18.49 5.80
CA ARG A 96 -0.07 -17.24 5.96
C ARG A 96 1.37 -17.37 5.45
N VAL A 97 1.96 -18.57 5.52
CA VAL A 97 3.31 -18.86 5.01
C VAL A 97 3.35 -18.83 3.48
N ALA A 98 2.33 -19.38 2.82
CA ALA A 98 2.19 -19.33 1.37
C ALA A 98 1.87 -17.91 0.91
N CYS A 99 1.00 -17.18 1.61
CA CYS A 99 0.72 -15.77 1.32
C CYS A 99 2.00 -14.92 1.31
N ARG A 100 2.91 -15.14 2.28
CA ARG A 100 4.21 -14.43 2.31
C ARG A 100 5.07 -14.72 1.08
N ARG A 101 5.03 -15.94 0.53
CA ARG A 101 5.77 -16.32 -0.68
C ARG A 101 5.09 -15.83 -1.96
N LEU A 102 3.76 -15.81 -2.00
CA LEU A 102 2.96 -15.35 -3.14
C LEU A 102 2.91 -13.82 -3.22
N TRP A 103 3.11 -13.11 -2.12
CA TRP A 103 3.11 -11.65 -2.04
C TRP A 103 4.01 -10.96 -3.09
N PRO A 104 5.31 -11.29 -3.23
CA PRO A 104 6.15 -10.68 -4.26
C PRO A 104 5.69 -10.99 -5.69
N LEU A 105 5.16 -12.20 -5.94
CA LEU A 105 4.60 -12.55 -7.25
C LEU A 105 3.35 -11.74 -7.57
N PHE A 106 2.49 -11.52 -6.57
CA PHE A 106 1.31 -10.68 -6.71
C PHE A 106 1.67 -9.20 -6.92
N LEU A 107 2.68 -8.69 -6.21
CA LEU A 107 3.19 -7.34 -6.46
C LEU A 107 3.77 -7.19 -7.87
N LEU A 108 4.49 -8.20 -8.36
CA LEU A 108 4.98 -8.23 -9.74
C LEU A 108 3.82 -8.24 -10.74
N TYR A 109 2.79 -9.05 -10.49
CA TYR A 109 1.59 -9.09 -11.31
C TYR A 109 0.89 -7.73 -11.38
N LEU A 110 0.69 -7.08 -10.23
CA LEU A 110 0.15 -5.71 -10.16
C LEU A 110 1.03 -4.71 -10.91
N ALA A 111 2.35 -4.78 -10.74
CA ALA A 111 3.29 -3.88 -11.38
C ALA A 111 3.26 -3.97 -12.92
N VAL A 112 2.88 -5.12 -13.49
CA VAL A 112 2.66 -5.30 -14.93
C VAL A 112 1.23 -4.90 -15.33
N LEU A 113 0.25 -5.21 -14.49
CA LEU A 113 -1.15 -4.93 -14.77
C LEU A 113 -1.47 -3.43 -14.77
N PHE A 114 -0.86 -2.65 -13.88
CA PHE A 114 -1.03 -1.19 -13.84
C PHE A 114 -0.62 -0.48 -15.15
N PRO A 115 0.59 -0.68 -15.70
CA PRO A 115 0.97 -0.07 -16.96
C PRO A 115 0.18 -0.64 -18.15
N LEU A 116 -0.20 -1.92 -18.12
CA LEU A 116 -1.09 -2.48 -19.16
C LEU A 116 -2.46 -1.79 -19.13
N GLN A 117 -3.04 -1.62 -17.95
CA GLN A 117 -4.31 -0.90 -17.79
C GLN A 117 -4.17 0.56 -18.23
N TYR A 118 -3.06 1.22 -17.88
CA TYR A 118 -2.78 2.58 -18.34
C TYR A 118 -2.66 2.65 -19.88
N ALA A 119 -1.96 1.70 -20.51
CA ALA A 119 -1.83 1.64 -21.97
C ALA A 119 -3.19 1.43 -22.66
N LEU A 120 -4.05 0.56 -22.11
CA LEU A 120 -5.41 0.37 -22.61
C LEU A 120 -6.28 1.61 -22.43
N TYR A 121 -6.19 2.31 -21.29
CA TYR A 121 -6.98 3.51 -20.99
C TYR A 121 -6.53 4.75 -21.78
N VAL A 122 -5.22 4.92 -21.98
CA VAL A 122 -4.68 6.01 -22.80
C VAL A 122 -4.99 5.78 -24.28
N GLY A 123 -5.19 4.53 -24.69
CA GLY A 123 -5.48 4.15 -26.06
C GLY A 123 -4.31 4.42 -27.00
N LEU A 124 -4.40 3.92 -28.23
CA LEU A 124 -3.48 4.34 -29.29
C LEU A 124 -3.62 5.86 -29.51
N PRO A 125 -2.52 6.59 -29.74
CA PRO A 125 -2.59 8.01 -30.05
C PRO A 125 -3.56 8.24 -31.22
N PRO A 126 -4.40 9.30 -31.19
CA PRO A 126 -5.41 9.58 -32.22
C PRO A 126 -4.80 9.90 -33.60
N SER A 127 -3.48 9.85 -33.75
CA SER A 127 -2.78 9.93 -35.03
C SER A 127 -2.75 8.61 -35.81
N LEU A 128 -3.08 7.47 -35.21
CA LEU A 128 -3.38 6.24 -35.95
C LEU A 128 -4.89 6.17 -36.18
N CYS A 129 -5.36 6.95 -37.16
CA CYS A 129 -6.61 6.68 -37.87
C CYS A 129 -6.47 5.37 -38.66
N ILE A 130 -6.49 4.24 -37.95
CA ILE A 130 -6.75 2.95 -38.56
C ILE A 130 -7.99 2.45 -37.84
N GLY A 131 -9.13 2.56 -38.54
CA GLY A 131 -10.44 2.23 -38.02
C GLY A 131 -10.45 0.87 -37.32
N MET A 132 -10.61 0.89 -36.00
CA MET A 132 -11.10 -0.29 -35.30
C MET A 132 -12.59 -0.40 -35.61
N HIS A 133 -12.86 -1.05 -36.73
CA HIS A 133 -14.15 -1.56 -37.13
C HIS A 133 -14.49 -2.73 -36.18
N PHE A 134 -15.01 -2.42 -34.99
CA PHE A 134 -15.67 -3.42 -34.15
C PHE A 134 -17.08 -3.63 -34.70
N HIS A 135 -17.28 -4.79 -35.32
CA HIS A 135 -18.57 -5.35 -35.68
C HIS A 135 -18.97 -6.40 -34.64
#